data_AF-A0A2M8KBZ0-F1
#
_entry.id   AF-A0A2M8KBZ0-F1
#
_cell.length_a   1.000
_cell.length_b   1.000
_cell.length_c   1.000
_cell.angle_alpha   90.00
_cell.angle_beta   90.00
_cell.angle_gamma   90.00
#
_symmetry.space_group_name_H-M   'P 1'
#
loop_
_entity.id
_entity.type
_entity.pdbx_description
1 polymer ?
#
loop_
_entity_poly.entity_id
_entity_poly.type
_entity_poly.pdbx_seq_one_letter_code
_entity_poly.pdbx_strand_id
1 'polypeptide(L)'
;MVTKELNKYIKECREKGFSDLQIRDTLVEKGWDQKDVLEAILARPSKRLPKVVSIAGLIFAVLLVGAVIWAIFFMLNDIQKISDEITTMTQQIHK
;
A
#
# COMPACT_ATOMS: atom_id res chain seq x y z
N MET A 1 -0.61 -28.67 26.45
CA MET A 1 -0.40 -27.43 27.23
C MET A 1 0.31 -26.39 26.36
N VAL A 2 -0.33 -25.25 26.09
CA VAL A 2 0.29 -24.18 25.29
C VAL A 2 1.44 -23.51 26.07
N THR A 3 2.68 -23.70 25.61
CA THR A 3 3.87 -23.11 26.24
C THR A 3 4.15 -21.70 25.72
N LYS A 4 4.86 -20.89 26.52
CA LYS A 4 5.28 -19.54 26.10
C LYS A 4 6.21 -19.57 24.88
N GLU A 5 7.01 -20.62 24.75
CA GLU A 5 7.93 -20.80 23.62
C GLU A 5 7.20 -21.06 22.31
N LEU A 6 6.17 -21.92 22.33
CA LEU A 6 5.30 -22.17 21.18
C LEU A 6 4.66 -20.88 20.66
N ASN A 7 4.13 -20.06 21.59
CA ASN A 7 3.56 -18.76 21.25
C ASN A 7 4.59 -17.77 20.68
N LYS A 8 5.82 -17.77 21.19
CA LYS A 8 6.90 -16.94 20.67
C LYS A 8 7.26 -17.37 19.24
N TYR A 9 7.36 -18.67 19.00
CA TYR A 9 7.66 -19.23 17.68
C TYR A 9 6.58 -18.88 16.65
N ILE A 10 5.31 -19.09 16.99
CA ILE A 10 4.18 -18.74 16.11
C ILE A 10 4.18 -17.25 15.77
N LYS A 11 4.54 -16.38 16.74
CA LYS A 11 4.67 -14.94 16.51
C LYS A 11 5.79 -14.63 15.51
N GLU A 12 6.99 -15.16 15.72
CA GLU A 12 8.13 -14.93 14.82
C GLU A 12 7.86 -15.45 13.41
N CYS A 13 7.21 -16.61 13.28
CA CYS A 13 6.83 -17.14 11.97
C CYS A 13 5.81 -16.24 11.26
N ARG A 14 4.86 -15.66 11.97
CA ARG A 14 3.88 -14.73 11.39
C ARG A 14 4.51 -13.39 10.99
N GLU A 15 5.46 -12.87 11.77
CA GLU A 15 6.23 -11.67 11.41
C GLU A 15 7.06 -11.90 10.13
N LYS A 16 7.54 -13.12 9.91
CA LYS A 16 8.22 -13.54 8.67
C LYS A 16 7.25 -13.82 7.50
N GLY A 17 5.94 -13.77 7.72
CA GLY A 17 4.93 -13.96 6.68
C GLY A 17 4.55 -15.41 6.39
N PHE A 18 4.94 -16.38 7.22
CA PHE A 18 4.50 -17.77 7.07
C PHE A 18 3.00 -17.92 7.32
N SER A 19 2.36 -18.81 6.57
CA SER A 19 0.94 -19.14 6.75
C SER A 19 0.72 -20.03 7.98
N ASP A 20 -0.46 -19.94 8.59
CA ASP A 20 -0.80 -20.77 9.77
C ASP A 20 -0.74 -22.28 9.44
N LEU A 21 -1.02 -22.67 8.18
CA LEU A 21 -0.85 -24.04 7.70
C LEU A 21 0.63 -24.47 7.71
N GLN A 22 1.52 -23.66 7.16
CA GLN A 22 2.97 -23.94 7.16
C GLN A 22 3.53 -24.00 8.59
N ILE A 23 3.07 -23.11 9.47
CA ILE A 23 3.46 -23.10 10.89
C ILE A 23 3.00 -24.38 11.57
N ARG A 24 1.75 -24.80 11.35
CA ARG A 24 1.20 -26.05 11.89
C ARG A 24 2.02 -27.25 11.42
N ASP A 25 2.23 -27.38 10.12
CA ASP A 25 2.88 -28.55 9.53
C ASP A 25 4.33 -28.69 10.04
N THR A 26 5.05 -27.57 10.12
CA THR A 26 6.42 -27.53 10.68
C THR A 26 6.46 -27.92 12.16
N LEU A 27 5.47 -27.48 12.95
CA LEU A 27 5.42 -27.80 14.38
C LEU A 27 5.05 -29.26 14.63
N VAL A 28 4.11 -29.80 13.85
CA VAL A 28 3.72 -31.22 13.90
C VAL A 28 4.89 -32.11 13.47
N GLU A 29 5.62 -31.74 12.41
CA GLU A 29 6.82 -32.46 11.97
C GLU A 29 7.92 -32.48 13.05
N LYS A 30 8.02 -31.41 13.84
CA LYS A 30 8.92 -31.34 15.01
C LYS A 30 8.43 -32.11 16.24
N GLY A 31 7.29 -32.80 16.16
CA GLY A 31 6.75 -33.63 17.22
C GLY A 31 5.87 -32.89 18.23
N TRP A 32 5.42 -31.67 17.92
CA TRP A 32 4.43 -30.99 18.75
C TRP A 32 3.03 -31.58 18.53
N ASP A 33 2.26 -31.68 19.62
CA ASP A 33 0.90 -32.18 19.56
C ASP A 33 0.01 -31.26 18.71
N GLN A 34 -0.71 -31.86 17.76
CA GLN A 34 -1.53 -31.13 16.81
C GLN A 34 -2.62 -30.28 17.49
N LYS A 35 -3.18 -30.74 18.62
CA LYS A 35 -4.22 -30.00 19.35
C LYS A 35 -3.63 -28.76 20.01
N ASP A 36 -2.47 -28.91 20.66
CA ASP A 36 -1.77 -27.79 21.31
C ASP A 36 -1.34 -26.72 20.30
N VAL A 37 -0.85 -27.14 19.12
CA VAL A 37 -0.48 -26.24 18.02
C VAL A 37 -1.70 -25.50 17.48
N LEU A 38 -2.80 -26.22 17.26
CA LEU A 38 -4.04 -25.62 16.76
C LEU A 38 -4.62 -24.62 17.76
N GLU A 39 -4.63 -24.96 19.05
CA GLU A 39 -5.10 -24.08 20.12
C GLU A 39 -4.25 -22.81 20.20
N ALA A 40 -2.91 -22.93 20.10
CA ALA A 40 -2.00 -21.78 20.10
C ALA A 40 -2.19 -20.87 18.86
N ILE A 41 -2.44 -21.45 17.68
CA ILE A 41 -2.72 -20.71 16.45
C ILE A 41 -4.06 -19.96 16.56
N LEU A 42 -5.09 -20.62 17.09
CA LEU A 42 -6.44 -20.05 17.27
C LEU A 42 -6.48 -18.96 18.35
N ALA A 43 -5.73 -19.12 19.44
CA ALA A 43 -5.65 -18.15 20.54
C ALA A 43 -5.11 -16.78 20.09
N ARG A 44 -4.41 -16.72 18.95
CA ARG A 44 -4.01 -15.47 18.30
C ARG A 44 -4.42 -15.48 16.83
N PRO A 45 -5.59 -14.95 16.45
CA PRO A 45 -5.86 -14.69 15.05
C PRO A 45 -4.85 -13.64 14.54
N SER A 46 -4.11 -13.95 13.47
CA SER A 46 -3.23 -12.96 12.87
C SER A 46 -4.10 -11.86 12.25
N LYS A 47 -3.86 -10.60 12.64
CA LYS A 47 -4.42 -9.44 11.93
C LYS A 47 -3.67 -9.32 10.61
N ARG A 48 -3.95 -10.19 9.64
CA ARG A 48 -3.50 -9.96 8.27
C ARG A 48 -4.15 -8.66 7.81
N LEU A 49 -3.34 -7.59 7.73
CA LEU A 49 -3.79 -6.35 7.14
C LEU A 49 -4.20 -6.65 5.69
N PRO A 50 -5.41 -6.25 5.26
CA PRO A 50 -5.88 -6.55 3.93
C PRO A 50 -4.98 -5.84 2.91
N LYS A 51 -4.50 -6.60 1.90
CA LYS A 51 -3.70 -6.07 0.77
C LYS A 51 -4.32 -4.84 0.10
N VAL A 52 -5.62 -4.63 0.29
CA VAL A 52 -6.42 -3.53 -0.24
C VAL A 52 -5.93 -2.15 0.20
N VAL A 53 -5.35 -2.02 1.40
CA VAL A 53 -4.82 -0.73 1.89
C VAL A 53 -3.63 -0.25 1.05
N SER A 54 -2.88 -1.17 0.45
CA SER A 54 -1.73 -0.81 -0.41
C SER A 54 -2.15 -0.29 -1.79
N ILE A 55 -3.30 -0.73 -2.31
CA ILE A 55 -3.82 -0.30 -3.62
C ILE A 55 -4.43 1.11 -3.51
N ALA A 56 -5.18 1.38 -2.44
CA ALA A 56 -5.78 2.70 -2.21
C ALA A 56 -4.72 3.81 -2.11
N GLY A 57 -3.60 3.53 -1.41
CA GLY A 57 -2.47 4.47 -1.35
C GLY A 57 -1.80 4.72 -2.70
N LEU A 58 -1.71 3.68 -3.55
CA LEU A 58 -1.10 3.79 -4.87
C LEU A 58 -1.97 4.58 -5.85
N ILE A 59 -3.29 4.38 -5.82
CA ILE A 59 -4.26 5.18 -6.60
C ILE A 59 -4.19 6.66 -6.19
N PHE A 60 -4.13 6.94 -4.89
CA PHE A 60 -4.04 8.31 -4.39
C PHE A 60 -2.74 9.00 -4.84
N ALA A 61 -1.61 8.29 -4.80
CA ALA A 61 -0.33 8.82 -5.29
C ALA A 61 -0.38 9.16 -6.80
N VAL A 62 -0.99 8.29 -7.62
CA VAL A 62 -1.15 8.54 -9.06
C VAL A 62 -2.05 9.74 -9.33
N LEU A 63 -3.15 9.90 -8.57
CA LEU A 63 -4.04 11.05 -8.69
C LEU A 63 -3.35 12.38 -8.35
N LEU A 64 -2.51 12.41 -7.32
CA LEU A 64 -1.75 13.61 -6.96
C LEU A 64 -0.77 14.02 -8.07
N VAL A 65 -0.04 13.06 -8.63
CA VAL A 65 0.89 13.33 -9.74
C VAL A 65 0.11 13.83 -10.97
N GLY A 66 -1.02 13.21 -11.29
CA GLY A 66 -1.89 13.64 -12.38
C GLY A 66 -2.42 15.07 -12.20
N ALA A 67 -2.86 15.42 -10.98
CA ALA A 67 -3.37 16.76 -10.67
C ALA A 67 -2.29 17.85 -10.81
N VAL A 68 -1.06 17.55 -10.38
CA VAL A 68 0.09 18.46 -10.54
C VAL A 68 0.41 18.68 -12.02
N ILE A 69 0.47 17.60 -12.82
CA ILE A 69 0.72 17.70 -14.27
C ILE A 69 -0.38 18.49 -14.95
N TRP A 70 -1.65 18.23 -14.60
CA TRP A 70 -2.80 18.94 -15.15
C TRP A 70 -2.77 20.44 -14.83
N ALA A 71 -2.42 20.81 -13.59
CA ALA A 71 -2.29 22.21 -13.18
C ALA A 71 -1.17 22.95 -13.94
N ILE A 72 -0.03 22.29 -14.18
CA ILE A 72 1.06 22.85 -14.99
C ILE A 72 0.60 23.08 -16.44
N PHE A 73 -0.08 22.11 -17.03
CA PHE A 73 -0.61 22.24 -18.40
C PHE A 73 -1.61 23.40 -18.52
N PHE A 74 -2.51 23.53 -17.54
CA PHE A 74 -3.48 24.61 -17.47
C PHE A 74 -2.79 25.99 -17.42
N MET A 75 -1.76 26.16 -16.59
CA MET A 75 -0.99 27.40 -16.50
C MET A 75 -0.27 27.76 -17.81
N LEU A 76 0.24 26.78 -18.56
CA LEU A 76 0.88 27.03 -19.85
C LEU A 76 -0.10 27.49 -20.93
N ASN A 77 -1.32 26.95 -20.93
CA ASN A 77 -2.36 27.34 -21.87
C ASN A 77 -2.80 28.80 -21.68
N ASP A 78 -2.93 29.25 -20.43
CA ASP A 78 -3.28 30.64 -20.13
C ASP A 78 -2.19 31.64 -20.57
N ILE A 79 -0.91 31.26 -20.46
CA ILE A 79 0.21 32.10 -20.91
C ILE A 79 0.18 32.34 -22.42
N GLN A 80 -0.14 31.32 -23.22
CA GLN A 80 -0.24 31.45 -24.68
C GLN A 80 -1.32 32.45 -25.08
N LYS A 81 -2.50 32.36 -24.43
CA LYS A 81 -3.62 33.27 -24.69
C LYS A 81 -3.26 34.74 -24.44
N ILE A 82 -2.54 35.00 -23.34
CA ILE A 82 -2.08 36.36 -23.00
C ILE A 82 -1.08 36.89 -24.04
N SER A 83 -0.19 36.03 -24.56
CA SER A 83 0.79 36.40 -25.59
C SER A 83 0.13 36.82 -26.91
N ASP A 84 -0.92 36.12 -27.32
CA ASP A 84 -1.63 36.41 -28.58
C ASP A 84 -2.40 37.75 -28.50
N GLU A 85 -3.02 38.05 -27.35
CA GLU A 85 -3.70 39.33 -27.11
C GLU A 85 -2.72 40.52 -27.14
N ILE A 86 -1.54 40.39 -26.52
CA ILE A 86 -0.51 41.44 -26.56
C ILE A 86 -0.01 41.69 -27.99
N THR A 87 0.17 40.63 -28.78
CA THR A 87 0.65 40.73 -30.17
C THR A 87 -0.34 41.46 -31.06
N THR A 88 -1.63 41.17 -30.92
CA THR A 88 -2.69 41.86 -31.68
C THR A 88 -2.83 43.34 -31.30
N MET A 89 -2.72 43.67 -30.01
CA MET A 89 -2.74 45.07 -29.56
C MET A 89 -1.51 45.85 -30.06
N THR A 90 -0.32 45.25 -30.03
CA THR A 90 0.90 45.88 -30.53
C THR A 90 0.82 46.16 -32.04
N GLN A 91 0.23 45.23 -32.80
CA GLN A 91 0.06 45.37 -34.24
C GLN A 91 -0.99 46.44 -34.61
N GLN A 92 -2.01 46.66 -33.77
CA GLN A 92 -2.99 47.74 -33.96
C GLN A 92 -2.43 49.13 -33.65
N ILE A 93 -1.45 49.24 -32.74
CA ILE A 93 -0.81 50.52 -32.39
C ILE A 93 0.17 50.99 -33.49
N HIS A 94 0.73 50.06 -34.27
CA HIS A 94 1.70 50.37 -35.34
C HIS A 94 1.06 50.60 -36.73
N LYS A 95 -0.27 50.64 -36.83
CA LYS A 95 -1.03 50.83 -38.07
C LYS A 95 -1.80 52.14 -38.06
#